data_AF-A0A2V8W296-F1
#
_entry.id   AF-A0A2V8W296-F1
#
_cell.length_a   1.000
_cell.length_b   1.000
_cell.length_c   1.000
_cell.angle_alpha   90.00
_cell.angle_beta   90.00
_cell.angle_gamma   90.00
#
_symmetry.space_group_name_H-M   'P 1'
#
loop_
_entity.id
_entity.type
_entity.pdbx_description
1 polymer ?
#
loop_
_entity_poly.entity_id
_entity_poly.type
_entity_poly.pdbx_seq_one_letter_code
_entity_poly.pdbx_strand_id
1 'polypeptide(L)'
;MYYRKSYKWVVVAGILLFTAAARAKDSKLRIHVEPKQAYIFVDGVPFGDSGRSINIAPGNHTIGVYNYGFTAQVREVSVEPGTIMGIDFKLDAVPGTITGPWGRIQIESATRSAVLLTSKTPEYFVGHGDEFNHGGAFLPCCVQQLVVPAGAHLVTIVDKGKELWSGTVNVGANERVIINAASGKQRVKSWHQGGTIGTLPRFKAGKASTTVAVAPVSGNLVAQPAQINCGDSSQLAWTTAETVERAITSGTENMKQSAVSGEVAVKPIETTTYGFQASGPGGSVTSSTTVNVNTAVQGSLQASPQEIRYRRIGDKVLEQGSSNLTWSASNASTASIDPLGPVKTNDNHSVMAVPKQQNDGPVNEVQTYVLTAKNECGGSDTQTISLRITGSIEPIPEVGLASVFFPTGHPDERHPEAGLVQSQQALLAQTAAGFKKYLEYDPKARLSVVGNTDERDSNARNKPLSQRRANRVKDYLVSLGVPEGKIETVAQGKEHPLDATTVKSLHQQNPNKPAKSLGSFRDLVWAYNRRVDIVLQPKGEVSTQYYPATVAEAPLLFSSEWPDRMEIITLASAKDSLPVQSKPEQK
;
A
#
# COMPACT_ATOMS: atom_id res chain seq x y z
N MET A 1 26.16 26.82 -3.28
CA MET A 1 25.47 28.05 -2.83
C MET A 1 26.18 28.55 -1.57
N TYR A 2 27.14 29.46 -1.75
CA TYR A 2 27.91 30.08 -0.68
C TYR A 2 27.06 31.21 -0.08
N TYR A 3 26.76 31.18 1.22
CA TYR A 3 26.13 32.32 1.89
C TYR A 3 27.03 32.88 2.99
N ARG A 4 27.63 34.01 2.62
CA ARG A 4 28.33 35.00 3.47
C ARG A 4 27.40 35.54 4.54
N LYS A 5 27.92 35.77 5.75
CA LYS A 5 27.40 36.78 6.67
C LYS A 5 28.39 37.93 6.80
N SER A 6 27.84 39.11 6.60
CA SER A 6 28.47 40.40 6.34
C SER A 6 28.99 41.06 7.61
N TYR A 7 30.21 41.58 7.58
CA TYR A 7 30.73 42.51 8.59
C TYR A 7 30.39 43.95 8.18
N LYS A 8 29.76 44.71 9.08
CA LYS A 8 29.65 46.17 8.98
C LYS A 8 30.98 46.79 9.39
N TRP A 9 31.47 47.67 8.54
CA TRP A 9 32.65 48.49 8.75
C TRP A 9 32.36 49.64 9.73
N VAL A 10 33.24 49.83 10.70
CA VAL A 10 33.50 51.14 11.30
C VAL A 10 34.97 51.44 11.02
N VAL A 11 35.20 52.48 10.21
CA VAL A 11 36.54 53.02 9.96
C VAL A 11 36.91 53.89 11.16
N VAL A 12 37.92 53.48 11.93
CA VAL A 12 38.66 54.36 12.84
C VAL A 12 40.08 54.44 12.29
N ALA A 13 40.46 55.63 11.84
CA ALA A 13 41.84 55.96 11.53
C ALA A 13 42.67 55.94 12.83
N GLY A 14 43.75 55.16 12.85
CA GLY A 14 44.61 55.04 14.01
C GLY A 14 45.97 54.47 13.64
N ILE A 15 46.94 55.37 13.45
CA ILE A 15 48.35 55.27 13.83
C ILE A 15 49.07 53.95 13.46
N LEU A 16 50.06 54.05 12.56
CA LEU A 16 51.16 53.09 12.41
C LEU A 16 51.95 53.01 13.74
N LEU A 17 51.44 52.20 14.66
CA LEU A 17 52.20 51.68 15.80
C LEU A 17 53.02 50.51 15.27
N PHE A 18 54.35 50.67 15.26
CA PHE A 18 55.24 49.51 15.33
C PHE A 18 54.87 48.75 16.62
N THR A 19 53.98 47.76 16.53
CA THR A 19 53.89 46.75 17.58
C THR A 19 55.15 45.92 17.45
N ALA A 20 56.16 46.24 18.25
CA ALA A 20 57.12 45.24 18.67
C ALA A 20 56.29 44.03 19.11
N ALA A 21 56.45 42.89 18.43
CA ALA A 21 55.93 41.64 18.95
C ALA A 21 56.58 41.46 20.32
N ALA A 22 55.84 41.80 21.38
CA ALA A 22 56.26 41.48 22.73
C ALA A 22 56.43 39.96 22.72
N ARG A 23 57.68 39.49 22.80
CA ARG A 23 57.95 38.07 23.03
C ARG A 23 57.22 37.75 24.34
N ALA A 24 56.12 37.00 24.23
CA ALA A 24 55.41 36.52 25.40
C ALA A 24 56.44 35.80 26.28
N LYS A 25 56.59 36.23 27.53
CA LYS A 25 57.56 35.62 28.46
C LYS A 25 57.19 34.16 28.63
N ASP A 26 58.18 33.27 28.54
CA ASP A 26 58.01 31.83 28.78
C ASP A 26 57.34 31.60 30.14
N SER A 27 56.24 30.85 30.15
CA SER A 27 55.51 30.48 31.38
C SER A 27 55.94 29.10 31.86
N LYS A 28 55.71 28.79 33.13
CA LYS A 28 56.04 27.49 33.73
C LYS A 28 54.84 26.83 34.36
N LEU A 29 54.69 25.53 34.11
CA LEU A 29 53.69 24.69 34.74
C LEU A 29 54.38 23.66 35.64
N ARG A 30 54.11 23.70 36.95
CA ARG A 30 54.57 22.70 37.93
C ARG A 30 53.48 21.66 38.11
N ILE A 31 53.74 20.43 37.66
CA ILE A 31 52.77 19.36 37.75
C ILE A 31 53.24 18.33 38.76
N HIS A 32 52.42 18.10 39.78
CA HIS A 32 52.59 16.98 40.71
C HIS A 32 51.52 15.93 40.41
N VAL A 33 51.94 14.67 40.37
CA VAL A 33 51.05 13.54 40.07
C VAL A 33 51.28 12.41 41.08
N GLU A 34 50.17 11.90 41.63
CA GLU A 34 50.10 10.67 42.39
C GLU A 34 49.21 9.65 41.64
N PRO A 35 49.70 8.43 41.31
CA PRO A 35 51.03 7.89 41.63
C PRO A 35 52.14 8.47 40.73
N LYS A 36 53.40 8.39 41.19
CA LYS A 36 54.56 8.97 40.48
C LYS A 36 54.86 8.30 39.12
N GLN A 37 54.35 7.09 38.91
CA GLN A 37 54.49 6.30 37.68
C GLN A 37 53.53 6.75 36.57
N ALA A 38 52.62 7.69 36.84
CA ALA A 38 51.77 8.26 35.81
C ALA A 38 52.54 9.21 34.89
N TYR A 39 52.09 9.28 33.63
CA TYR A 39 52.71 10.07 32.58
C TYR A 39 51.85 11.26 32.19
N ILE A 40 52.51 12.38 31.98
CA ILE A 40 51.90 13.66 31.61
C ILE A 40 51.90 13.78 30.09
N PHE A 41 50.74 14.13 29.55
CA PHE A 41 50.53 14.52 28.16
C PHE A 41 50.10 15.99 28.12
N VAL A 42 50.73 16.77 27.24
CA VAL A 42 50.39 18.18 27.00
C VAL A 42 49.89 18.28 25.57
N ASP A 43 48.63 18.70 25.40
CA ASP A 43 47.95 18.78 24.11
C ASP A 43 48.01 17.45 23.31
N GLY A 44 47.88 16.34 24.04
CA GLY A 44 47.97 14.98 23.49
C GLY A 44 49.40 14.50 23.17
N VAL A 45 50.42 15.33 23.37
CA VAL A 45 51.83 14.96 23.14
C VAL A 45 52.44 14.42 24.44
N PRO A 46 53.09 13.24 24.42
CA PRO A 46 53.79 12.71 25.60
C PRO A 46 54.87 13.68 26.08
N PHE A 47 54.87 14.04 27.36
CA PHE A 47 55.85 14.96 27.94
C PHE A 47 56.85 14.30 28.90
N GLY A 48 56.37 13.55 29.91
CA GLY A 48 57.23 12.95 30.94
C GLY A 48 56.51 12.55 32.22
N ASP A 49 57.28 12.04 33.18
CA ASP A 49 56.79 11.60 34.49
C ASP A 49 56.59 12.76 35.50
N SER A 50 55.94 12.42 36.62
CA SER A 50 55.55 13.33 37.72
C SER A 50 56.68 14.18 38.30
N GLY A 51 56.35 15.39 38.80
CA GLY A 51 57.26 16.22 39.60
C GLY A 51 58.17 17.15 38.80
N ARG A 52 57.81 17.45 37.55
CA ARG A 52 58.58 18.30 36.65
C ARG A 52 57.96 19.69 36.50
N SER A 53 58.81 20.68 36.19
CA SER A 53 58.36 21.98 35.67
C SER A 53 58.45 21.95 34.15
N ILE A 54 57.36 22.33 33.49
CA ILE A 54 57.24 22.39 32.04
C ILE A 54 57.33 23.85 31.62
N ASN A 55 58.24 24.18 30.69
CA ASN A 55 58.14 25.46 29.97
C ASN A 55 57.02 25.30 28.94
N ILE A 56 56.02 26.16 29.00
CA ILE A 56 54.82 26.06 28.16
C ILE A 56 54.50 27.45 27.60
N ALA A 57 54.00 27.46 26.37
CA ALA A 57 53.54 28.70 25.75
C ALA A 57 52.36 29.27 26.56
N PRO A 58 52.19 30.61 26.58
CA PRO A 58 50.97 31.19 27.12
C PRO A 58 49.77 30.86 26.24
N GLY A 59 48.62 30.55 26.84
CA GLY A 59 47.41 30.15 26.13
C GLY A 59 46.68 28.99 26.80
N ASN A 60 45.69 28.45 26.09
CA ASN A 60 44.91 27.30 26.56
C ASN A 60 45.60 26.00 26.17
N HIS A 61 45.73 25.10 27.13
CA HIS A 61 46.37 23.80 26.98
C HIS A 61 45.51 22.71 27.61
N THR A 62 45.60 21.50 27.07
CA THR A 62 45.02 20.30 27.69
C THR A 62 46.11 19.52 28.39
N ILE A 63 45.95 19.30 29.69
CA ILE A 63 46.88 18.51 30.50
C ILE A 63 46.20 17.20 30.87
N GLY A 64 46.67 16.12 30.26
CA GLY A 64 46.19 14.77 30.52
C GLY A 64 47.21 13.97 31.31
N VAL A 65 46.74 13.19 32.27
CA VAL A 65 47.58 12.33 33.11
C VAL A 65 47.04 10.91 33.06
N TYR A 66 47.90 9.99 32.64
CA TYR A 66 47.53 8.61 32.32
C TYR A 66 48.47 7.62 33.01
N ASN A 67 47.89 6.52 33.51
CA ASN A 67 48.61 5.34 33.92
C ASN A 67 47.67 4.14 33.79
N TYR A 68 48.10 3.08 33.11
CA TYR A 68 47.23 1.92 32.95
C TYR A 68 46.91 1.28 34.30
N GLY A 69 45.65 0.94 34.52
CA GLY A 69 45.14 0.51 35.83
C GLY A 69 44.67 1.66 36.73
N PHE A 70 44.64 2.88 36.23
CA PHE A 70 44.08 4.05 36.91
C PHE A 70 43.10 4.81 36.01
N THR A 71 42.14 5.51 36.62
CA THR A 71 41.25 6.43 35.90
C THR A 71 42.03 7.67 35.50
N ALA A 72 42.10 7.94 34.19
CA ALA A 72 42.80 9.09 33.64
C ALA A 72 42.17 10.42 34.12
N GLN A 73 43.01 11.44 34.26
CA GLN A 73 42.58 12.78 34.63
C GLN A 73 43.01 13.76 33.53
N VAL A 74 42.06 14.53 32.99
CA VAL A 74 42.32 15.52 31.94
C VAL A 74 41.75 16.86 32.37
N ARG A 75 42.55 17.93 32.26
CA ARG A 75 42.14 19.29 32.62
C ARG A 75 42.54 20.28 31.52
N GLU A 76 41.62 21.16 31.15
CA GLU A 76 41.96 22.36 30.40
C GLU A 76 42.54 23.41 31.35
N VAL A 77 43.63 24.05 30.93
CA VAL A 77 44.35 25.05 31.72
C VAL A 77 44.63 26.26 30.84
N SER A 78 44.45 27.46 31.39
CA SER A 78 44.81 28.70 30.70
C SER A 78 46.04 29.30 31.36
N VAL A 79 47.14 29.36 30.62
CA VAL A 79 48.44 29.79 31.13
C VAL A 79 48.69 31.24 30.73
N GLU A 80 48.78 32.12 31.73
CA GLU A 80 49.10 33.53 31.52
C GLU A 80 50.61 33.74 31.22
N PRO A 81 50.98 34.73 30.39
CA PRO A 81 52.37 35.00 30.05
C PRO A 81 53.27 35.29 31.26
N GLY A 82 54.42 34.59 31.35
CA GLY A 82 55.42 34.79 32.40
C GLY A 82 55.02 34.32 33.80
N THR A 83 53.91 33.57 33.94
CA THR A 83 53.45 33.05 35.23
C THR A 83 54.01 31.66 35.54
N ILE A 84 53.97 31.28 36.83
CA ILE A 84 54.22 29.91 37.28
C ILE A 84 52.91 29.37 37.86
N MET A 85 52.33 28.38 37.21
CA MET A 85 51.10 27.72 37.65
C MET A 85 51.44 26.35 38.27
N GLY A 86 50.81 25.99 39.39
CA GLY A 86 50.92 24.67 40.01
C GLY A 86 49.63 23.88 39.84
N ILE A 87 49.73 22.60 39.47
CA ILE A 87 48.58 21.71 39.32
C ILE A 87 48.90 20.34 39.89
N ASP A 88 48.01 19.85 40.75
CA ASP A 88 48.09 18.52 41.34
C ASP A 88 47.06 17.56 40.71
N PHE A 89 47.52 16.35 40.38
CA PHE A 89 46.70 15.25 39.90
C PHE A 89 46.81 14.07 40.87
N LYS A 90 45.66 13.51 41.24
CA LYS A 90 45.57 12.25 41.96
C LYS A 90 44.68 11.31 41.16
N LEU A 91 45.24 10.19 40.75
CA LEU A 91 44.56 9.18 39.95
C LEU A 91 44.01 8.08 40.86
N ASP A 92 42.76 7.71 40.65
CA ASP A 92 42.12 6.61 41.34
C ASP A 92 42.45 5.29 40.66
N ALA A 93 42.80 4.26 41.44
CA ALA A 93 43.08 2.94 40.91
C ALA A 93 41.78 2.29 40.38
N VAL A 94 41.85 1.68 39.20
CA VAL A 94 40.78 0.84 38.67
C VAL A 94 40.86 -0.51 39.38
N PRO A 95 39.85 -0.92 40.16
CA PRO A 95 39.89 -2.14 40.94
C PRO A 95 39.83 -3.39 40.05
N GLY A 96 40.20 -4.52 40.65
CA GLY A 96 40.08 -5.84 40.03
C GLY A 96 41.40 -6.43 39.55
N THR A 97 41.33 -7.71 39.20
CA THR A 97 42.43 -8.48 38.65
C THR A 97 42.05 -9.02 37.28
N ILE A 98 43.04 -9.26 36.45
CA ILE A 98 42.87 -9.82 35.12
C ILE A 98 43.43 -11.25 35.11
N THR A 99 42.85 -12.12 34.29
CA THR A 99 43.22 -13.53 34.16
C THR A 99 43.95 -13.78 32.84
N GLY A 100 44.94 -14.68 32.88
CA GLY A 100 45.70 -15.12 31.70
C GLY A 100 44.93 -16.08 30.79
N PRO A 101 45.62 -16.74 29.84
CA PRO A 101 47.08 -16.90 29.73
C PRO A 101 47.82 -15.64 29.25
N TRP A 102 49.10 -15.54 29.63
CA TRP A 102 49.89 -14.33 29.48
C TRP A 102 51.10 -14.49 28.57
N GLY A 103 51.39 -13.44 27.83
CA GLY A 103 52.71 -13.16 27.27
C GLY A 103 53.33 -11.92 27.94
N ARG A 104 54.60 -11.66 27.68
CA ARG A 104 55.30 -10.48 28.19
C ARG A 104 56.04 -9.74 27.11
N ILE A 105 55.94 -8.41 27.11
CA ILE A 105 56.76 -7.52 26.30
C ILE A 105 57.84 -6.90 27.21
N GLN A 106 59.08 -6.94 26.74
CA GLN A 106 60.23 -6.30 27.36
C GLN A 106 60.76 -5.22 26.42
N ILE A 107 61.04 -4.03 26.95
CA ILE A 107 61.47 -2.88 26.16
C ILE A 107 62.85 -2.41 26.62
N GLU A 108 63.83 -2.50 25.75
CA GLU A 108 65.20 -2.05 25.98
C GLU A 108 65.48 -0.72 25.26
N SER A 109 66.39 0.08 25.83
CA SER A 109 66.84 1.36 25.24
C SER A 109 65.73 2.42 25.04
N ALA A 110 64.73 2.46 25.93
CA ALA A 110 63.60 3.39 25.89
C ALA A 110 63.33 4.06 27.26
N THR A 111 64.38 4.59 27.89
CA THR A 111 64.29 5.14 29.24
C THR A 111 63.31 6.31 29.33
N ARG A 112 62.32 6.23 30.23
CA ARG A 112 61.29 7.28 30.46
C ARG A 112 60.47 7.66 29.22
N SER A 113 60.51 6.84 28.17
CA SER A 113 59.67 6.99 26.98
C SER A 113 58.27 6.44 27.24
N ALA A 114 57.26 7.05 26.64
CA ALA A 114 55.89 6.59 26.72
C ALA A 114 55.69 5.35 25.83
N VAL A 115 55.09 4.30 26.39
CA VAL A 115 54.75 3.08 25.67
C VAL A 115 53.25 3.05 25.47
N LEU A 116 52.81 3.00 24.21
CA LEU A 116 51.41 2.96 23.82
C LEU A 116 51.13 1.67 23.04
N LEU A 117 49.95 1.09 23.26
CA LEU A 117 49.50 -0.13 22.58
C LEU A 117 48.31 0.17 21.66
N THR A 118 48.19 -0.47 20.50
CA THR A 118 47.06 -0.35 19.55
C THR A 118 46.91 1.01 18.85
N SER A 119 47.08 2.15 19.53
CA SER A 119 47.00 3.50 18.97
C SER A 119 48.02 4.45 19.63
N LYS A 120 48.19 5.64 19.06
CA LYS A 120 49.11 6.68 19.54
C LYS A 120 48.46 7.73 20.44
N THR A 121 47.15 7.62 20.69
CA THR A 121 46.46 8.58 21.57
C THR A 121 46.74 8.25 23.05
N PRO A 122 46.66 9.23 23.96
CA PRO A 122 47.09 9.05 25.35
C PRO A 122 46.37 7.93 26.11
N GLU A 123 45.11 7.63 25.76
CA GLU A 123 44.29 6.57 26.38
C GLU A 123 44.89 5.17 26.19
N TYR A 124 45.81 5.03 25.24
CA TYR A 124 46.49 3.78 24.92
C TYR A 124 47.85 3.63 25.60
N PHE A 125 48.23 4.59 26.45
CA PHE A 125 49.44 4.54 27.28
C PHE A 125 49.37 3.41 28.31
N VAL A 126 50.44 2.60 28.39
CA VAL A 126 50.53 1.48 29.33
C VAL A 126 51.65 1.61 30.37
N GLY A 127 52.59 2.53 30.21
CA GLY A 127 53.68 2.76 31.17
C GLY A 127 54.95 3.27 30.52
N HIS A 128 56.03 3.35 31.29
CA HIS A 128 57.32 3.82 30.80
C HIS A 128 58.17 2.68 30.21
N GLY A 129 59.02 2.99 29.23
CA GLY A 129 59.92 1.98 28.66
C GLY A 129 60.92 1.39 29.66
N ASP A 130 61.42 2.17 30.64
CA ASP A 130 62.28 1.68 31.73
C ASP A 130 61.52 0.89 32.81
N GLU A 131 60.19 0.94 32.84
CA GLU A 131 59.37 0.05 33.68
C GLU A 131 59.24 -1.35 33.07
N PHE A 132 59.69 -1.53 31.82
CA PHE A 132 59.57 -2.77 31.06
C PHE A 132 60.92 -3.34 30.59
N ASN A 133 62.05 -2.76 31.01
CA ASN A 133 63.39 -3.15 30.56
C ASN A 133 64.00 -4.39 31.23
N HIS A 134 63.19 -5.13 32.01
CA HIS A 134 63.62 -6.30 32.80
C HIS A 134 64.69 -5.96 33.83
N GLY A 135 64.29 -5.33 34.92
CA GLY A 135 65.05 -5.29 36.16
C GLY A 135 65.32 -6.71 36.67
N GLY A 136 66.59 -7.12 36.69
CA GLY A 136 66.96 -8.42 37.27
C GLY A 136 68.24 -9.08 36.76
N ALA A 137 69.33 -8.34 36.51
CA ALA A 137 70.66 -8.96 36.56
C ALA A 137 71.28 -8.87 37.98
N PHE A 138 70.80 -7.96 38.84
CA PHE A 138 71.41 -7.65 40.14
C PHE A 138 70.54 -7.94 41.38
N LEU A 139 69.20 -8.03 41.26
CA LEU A 139 68.31 -8.46 42.35
C LEU A 139 67.09 -9.25 41.78
N PRO A 140 66.92 -10.54 42.13
CA PRO A 140 65.80 -11.37 41.67
C PRO A 140 64.40 -10.91 42.10
N CYS A 141 64.30 -10.01 43.09
CA CYS A 141 63.03 -9.55 43.66
C CYS A 141 62.35 -8.39 42.89
N CYS A 142 63.01 -7.81 41.88
CA CYS A 142 62.66 -6.52 41.30
C CYS A 142 62.15 -6.63 39.86
N VAL A 143 61.04 -7.34 39.65
CA VAL A 143 60.50 -7.59 38.28
C VAL A 143 59.81 -6.33 37.72
N GLN A 144 60.24 -5.95 36.52
CA GLN A 144 59.69 -4.85 35.71
C GLN A 144 59.11 -5.43 34.42
N GLN A 145 57.79 -5.43 34.25
CA GLN A 145 57.14 -6.20 33.18
C GLN A 145 55.84 -5.60 32.65
N LEU A 146 55.73 -5.57 31.33
CA LEU A 146 54.48 -5.39 30.60
C LEU A 146 53.93 -6.76 30.23
N VAL A 147 52.89 -7.18 30.92
CA VAL A 147 52.18 -8.44 30.68
C VAL A 147 50.99 -8.14 29.80
N VAL A 148 50.86 -8.87 28.69
CA VAL A 148 49.82 -8.67 27.68
C VAL A 148 49.14 -10.00 27.34
N PRO A 149 47.90 -9.99 26.82
CA PRO A 149 47.26 -11.18 26.29
C PRO A 149 48.13 -11.78 25.17
N ALA A 150 48.06 -13.09 24.95
CA ALA A 150 48.69 -13.69 23.78
C ALA A 150 48.04 -13.15 22.50
N GLY A 151 48.83 -12.74 21.51
CA GLY A 151 48.35 -12.16 20.27
C GLY A 151 49.30 -11.14 19.64
N ALA A 152 48.80 -10.47 18.60
CA ALA A 152 49.50 -9.39 17.92
C ALA A 152 49.17 -8.05 18.58
N HIS A 153 50.21 -7.33 19.02
CA HIS A 153 50.08 -6.02 19.65
C HIS A 153 50.82 -4.98 18.81
N LEU A 154 50.13 -3.94 18.36
CA LEU A 154 50.81 -2.77 17.81
C LEU A 154 51.40 -2.00 18.98
N VAL A 155 52.73 -1.86 19.02
CA VAL A 155 53.42 -1.17 20.10
C VAL A 155 54.08 0.09 19.52
N THR A 156 53.91 1.23 20.17
CA THR A 156 54.58 2.49 19.80
C THR A 156 55.30 3.06 21.03
N ILE A 157 56.57 3.43 20.85
CA ILE A 157 57.43 4.02 21.88
C ILE A 157 57.74 5.45 21.47
N VAL A 158 57.36 6.41 22.31
CA VAL A 158 57.48 7.86 22.02
C VAL A 158 58.22 8.56 23.15
N ASP A 159 59.17 9.43 22.81
CA ASP A 159 59.84 10.32 23.77
C ASP A 159 59.63 11.77 23.35
N LYS A 160 58.95 12.56 24.18
CA LYS A 160 58.68 14.00 23.93
C LYS A 160 58.15 14.31 22.52
N GLY A 161 57.22 13.47 22.04
CA GLY A 161 56.64 13.57 20.70
C GLY A 161 57.46 12.95 19.55
N LYS A 162 58.69 12.50 19.80
CA LYS A 162 59.48 11.76 18.82
C LYS A 162 59.21 10.25 18.93
N GLU A 163 58.73 9.66 17.85
CA GLU A 163 58.63 8.20 17.73
C GLU A 163 60.04 7.59 17.72
N LEU A 164 60.34 6.77 18.72
CA LEU A 164 61.60 6.03 18.81
C LEU A 164 61.48 4.69 18.08
N TRP A 165 60.33 4.04 18.19
CA TRP A 165 60.07 2.76 17.57
C TRP A 165 58.57 2.50 17.47
N SER A 166 58.12 1.85 16.41
CA SER A 166 56.74 1.37 16.25
C SER A 166 56.72 0.09 15.44
N GLY A 167 55.87 -0.85 15.81
CA GLY A 167 55.71 -2.10 15.07
C GLY A 167 54.78 -3.09 15.75
N THR A 168 54.37 -4.09 14.98
CA THR A 168 53.59 -5.22 15.50
C THR A 168 54.50 -6.19 16.24
N VAL A 169 54.04 -6.65 17.40
CA VAL A 169 54.72 -7.56 18.31
C VAL A 169 53.81 -8.75 18.55
N ASN A 170 54.16 -9.90 18.00
CA ASN A 170 53.41 -11.14 18.19
C ASN A 170 53.93 -11.84 19.44
N VAL A 171 53.08 -11.96 20.46
CA VAL A 171 53.43 -12.54 21.76
C VAL A 171 52.63 -13.82 21.97
N GLY A 172 53.28 -14.98 22.07
CA GLY A 172 52.63 -16.22 22.46
C GLY A 172 52.38 -16.31 23.97
N ALA A 173 51.53 -17.26 24.36
CA ALA A 173 51.37 -17.61 25.77
C ALA A 173 52.70 -18.17 26.31
N ASN A 174 53.10 -17.71 27.50
CA ASN A 174 54.38 -18.07 28.14
C ASN A 174 55.60 -17.69 27.32
N GLU A 175 55.48 -16.68 26.46
CA GLU A 175 56.59 -16.08 25.73
C GLU A 175 56.92 -14.70 26.27
N ARG A 176 58.19 -14.34 26.11
CA ARG A 176 58.71 -13.00 26.32
C ARG A 176 59.27 -12.48 25.01
N VAL A 177 58.71 -11.39 24.50
CA VAL A 177 59.24 -10.69 23.33
C VAL A 177 60.01 -9.46 23.79
N ILE A 178 61.26 -9.35 23.36
CA ILE A 178 62.19 -8.28 23.72
C ILE A 178 62.34 -7.36 22.52
N ILE A 179 62.02 -6.09 22.70
CA ILE A 179 62.14 -5.03 21.71
C ILE A 179 63.32 -4.15 22.13
N ASN A 180 64.29 -3.95 21.24
CA ASN A 180 65.35 -2.97 21.46
C ASN A 180 65.03 -1.71 20.63
N ALA A 181 64.55 -0.65 21.29
CA ALA A 181 64.04 0.54 20.61
C ALA A 181 65.12 1.27 19.78
N ALA A 182 66.38 1.21 20.19
CA ALA A 182 67.49 1.86 19.48
C ALA A 182 67.89 1.14 18.18
N SER A 183 67.88 -0.20 18.19
CA SER A 183 68.28 -1.01 17.01
C SER A 183 67.10 -1.53 16.19
N GLY A 184 65.87 -1.42 16.70
CA GLY A 184 64.65 -1.95 16.10
C GLY A 184 64.51 -3.47 16.13
N LYS A 185 65.48 -4.20 16.71
CA LYS A 185 65.48 -5.67 16.74
C LYS A 185 64.46 -6.23 17.74
N GLN A 186 63.76 -7.28 17.32
CA GLN A 186 62.89 -8.09 18.19
C GLN A 186 63.51 -9.47 18.46
N ARG A 187 63.36 -9.98 19.68
CA ARG A 187 63.82 -11.33 20.08
C ARG A 187 62.76 -12.02 20.92
N VAL A 188 62.42 -13.26 20.59
CA VAL A 188 61.49 -14.08 21.38
C VAL A 188 62.29 -15.00 22.31
N LYS A 189 61.87 -15.12 23.56
CA LYS A 189 62.40 -16.07 24.55
C LYS A 189 61.25 -16.76 25.26
N SER A 190 61.47 -17.99 25.71
CA SER A 190 60.51 -18.63 26.61
C SER A 190 60.40 -17.87 27.94
N TRP A 191 59.19 -17.85 28.50
CA TRP A 191 58.84 -17.28 29.79
C TRP A 191 58.01 -18.30 30.58
N HIS A 192 58.66 -19.37 31.01
CA HIS A 192 58.02 -20.49 31.73
C HIS A 192 57.22 -20.05 32.97
N GLN A 193 57.63 -18.97 33.63
CA GLN A 193 56.91 -18.40 34.77
C GLN A 193 55.54 -17.83 34.39
N GLY A 194 55.32 -17.42 33.13
CA GLY A 194 54.03 -16.90 32.69
C GLY A 194 52.88 -17.91 32.85
N GLY A 195 53.19 -19.20 32.73
CA GLY A 195 52.18 -20.27 32.76
C GLY A 195 51.66 -20.60 34.15
N THR A 196 52.34 -20.13 35.19
CA THR A 196 51.93 -20.31 36.59
C THR A 196 51.25 -19.07 37.16
N ILE A 197 51.17 -17.99 36.40
CA ILE A 197 50.48 -16.75 36.81
C ILE A 197 48.98 -16.90 36.52
N GLY A 198 48.18 -17.01 37.58
CA GLY A 198 46.72 -17.00 37.50
C GLY A 198 46.19 -15.59 37.22
N THR A 199 45.95 -14.82 38.29
CA THR A 199 45.42 -13.46 38.20
C THR A 199 46.45 -12.41 38.58
N LEU A 200 46.42 -11.27 37.89
CA LEU A 200 47.28 -10.11 38.16
C LEU A 200 46.44 -8.85 38.39
N PRO A 201 46.81 -7.98 39.35
CA PRO A 201 46.26 -6.63 39.37
C PRO A 201 46.67 -5.87 38.10
N ARG A 202 45.83 -4.93 37.65
CA ARG A 202 46.10 -4.10 36.46
C ARG A 202 47.44 -3.37 36.55
N PHE A 203 47.77 -2.88 37.74
CA PHE A 203 49.00 -2.19 38.04
C PHE A 203 49.52 -2.57 39.42
N LYS A 204 50.82 -2.82 39.53
CA LYS A 204 51.53 -3.01 40.80
C LYS A 204 52.93 -2.42 40.72
N ALA A 205 53.24 -1.45 41.59
CA ALA A 205 54.57 -0.88 41.72
C ALA A 205 55.16 -1.09 43.13
N GLY A 206 56.49 -1.22 43.21
CA GLY A 206 57.28 -1.35 44.44
C GLY A 206 58.54 -0.50 44.38
N LYS A 207 59.48 -0.69 45.32
CA LYS A 207 60.72 0.12 45.41
C LYS A 207 61.59 0.08 44.14
N ALA A 208 61.54 -1.00 43.37
CA ALA A 208 62.26 -1.17 42.09
C ALA A 208 61.58 -2.20 41.15
N SER A 209 60.25 -2.34 41.25
CA SER A 209 59.47 -3.33 40.49
C SER A 209 58.21 -2.69 39.96
N THR A 210 57.82 -3.00 38.73
CA THR A 210 56.56 -2.57 38.12
C THR A 210 55.97 -3.72 37.34
N THR A 211 54.69 -4.03 37.54
CA THR A 211 53.93 -4.97 36.71
C THR A 211 52.70 -4.24 36.21
N VAL A 212 52.59 -4.13 34.89
CA VAL A 212 51.39 -3.70 34.19
C VAL A 212 50.82 -4.92 33.52
N ALA A 213 49.59 -5.28 33.85
CA ALA A 213 48.87 -6.37 33.21
C ALA A 213 47.76 -5.76 32.36
N VAL A 214 47.86 -5.90 31.04
CA VAL A 214 46.87 -5.35 30.11
C VAL A 214 45.76 -6.36 29.89
N ALA A 215 44.51 -5.93 30.06
CA ALA A 215 43.35 -6.80 29.86
C ALA A 215 42.98 -6.93 28.39
N PRO A 216 42.56 -8.12 27.93
CA PRO A 216 42.05 -8.30 26.58
C PRO A 216 40.75 -7.52 26.38
N VAL A 217 40.56 -6.98 25.18
CA VAL A 217 39.31 -6.31 24.81
C VAL A 217 38.20 -7.32 24.56
N SER A 218 36.97 -6.95 24.88
CA SER A 218 35.77 -7.71 24.50
C SER A 218 34.72 -6.80 23.89
N GLY A 219 33.90 -7.36 23.00
CA GLY A 219 32.92 -6.61 22.24
C GLY A 219 31.99 -7.53 21.47
N ASN A 220 30.69 -7.25 21.52
CA ASN A 220 29.69 -7.98 20.78
C ASN A 220 28.63 -7.03 20.23
N LEU A 221 28.08 -7.35 19.05
CA LEU A 221 26.97 -6.65 18.42
C LEU A 221 25.87 -7.67 18.09
N VAL A 222 24.63 -7.37 18.44
CA VAL A 222 23.47 -8.20 18.13
C VAL A 222 22.35 -7.38 17.50
N ALA A 223 21.59 -7.98 16.59
CA ALA A 223 20.38 -7.41 16.02
C ALA A 223 19.13 -8.08 16.59
N GLN A 224 18.16 -7.29 17.04
CA GLN A 224 16.89 -7.79 17.57
C GLN A 224 15.70 -6.94 17.08
N PRO A 225 14.76 -7.52 16.31
CA PRO A 225 14.82 -8.85 15.68
C PRO A 225 15.83 -8.90 14.51
N ALA A 226 16.44 -10.06 14.26
CA ALA A 226 17.35 -10.27 13.13
C ALA A 226 16.63 -10.55 11.78
N GLN A 227 15.30 -10.71 11.83
CA GLN A 227 14.41 -10.90 10.68
C GLN A 227 13.30 -9.86 10.79
N ILE A 228 13.10 -9.07 9.75
CA ILE A 228 12.08 -8.01 9.71
C ILE A 228 11.31 -8.08 8.39
N ASN A 229 10.04 -7.65 8.41
CA ASN A 229 9.33 -7.37 7.17
C ASN A 229 9.76 -6.01 6.61
N CYS A 230 9.44 -5.77 5.33
CA CYS A 230 9.76 -4.50 4.71
C CYS A 230 9.05 -3.35 5.44
N GLY A 231 9.81 -2.33 5.83
CA GLY A 231 9.29 -1.17 6.55
C GLY A 231 9.38 -1.26 8.08
N ASP A 232 9.68 -2.44 8.63
CA ASP A 232 9.93 -2.62 10.06
C ASP A 232 11.35 -2.19 10.45
N SER A 233 11.59 -2.03 11.75
CA SER A 233 12.91 -1.68 12.30
C SER A 233 13.52 -2.83 13.11
N SER A 234 14.85 -2.89 13.13
CA SER A 234 15.64 -3.74 14.04
C SER A 234 16.44 -2.86 15.01
N GLN A 235 16.76 -3.38 16.20
CA GLN A 235 17.66 -2.72 17.14
C GLN A 235 19.03 -3.41 17.13
N LEU A 236 20.08 -2.62 16.91
CA LEU A 236 21.47 -3.05 17.07
C LEU A 236 21.92 -2.72 18.48
N ALA A 237 22.23 -3.74 19.29
CA ALA A 237 22.71 -3.59 20.65
C ALA A 237 24.17 -4.04 20.76
N TRP A 238 25.00 -3.26 21.44
CA TRP A 238 26.39 -3.63 21.69
C TRP A 238 26.75 -3.56 23.16
N THR A 239 27.77 -4.33 23.52
CA THR A 239 28.43 -4.27 24.83
C THR A 239 29.90 -4.55 24.65
N THR A 240 30.75 -3.77 25.32
CA THR A 240 32.20 -3.86 25.25
C THR A 240 32.83 -3.73 26.64
N ALA A 241 34.05 -4.25 26.78
CA ALA A 241 34.90 -4.02 27.95
C ALA A 241 36.35 -3.77 27.51
N GLU A 242 37.09 -2.98 28.29
CA GLU A 242 38.50 -2.63 28.04
C GLU A 242 38.75 -1.84 26.74
N THR A 243 37.73 -1.15 26.19
CA THR A 243 37.82 -0.44 24.91
C THR A 243 37.85 1.08 25.08
N VAL A 244 38.55 1.75 24.17
CA VAL A 244 38.66 3.20 24.01
C VAL A 244 37.84 3.66 22.82
N GLU A 245 37.97 2.99 21.67
CA GLU A 245 37.25 3.32 20.44
C GLU A 245 36.29 2.19 20.05
N ARG A 246 35.13 2.57 19.50
CA ARG A 246 34.06 1.66 19.09
C ARG A 246 33.40 2.22 17.83
N ALA A 247 33.08 1.35 16.88
CA ALA A 247 32.50 1.73 15.60
C ALA A 247 31.53 0.63 15.10
N ILE A 248 30.35 1.04 14.67
CA ILE A 248 29.43 0.20 13.89
C ILE A 248 29.53 0.62 12.43
N THR A 249 29.70 -0.34 11.52
CA THR A 249 29.83 -0.10 10.09
C THR A 249 28.71 -0.79 9.30
N SER A 250 28.26 -0.14 8.23
CA SER A 250 27.31 -0.68 7.26
C SER A 250 27.67 -0.15 5.87
N GLY A 251 28.23 -1.01 5.01
CA GLY A 251 28.78 -0.56 3.73
C GLY A 251 29.89 0.48 3.92
N THR A 252 29.67 1.70 3.45
CA THR A 252 30.60 2.84 3.60
C THR A 252 30.36 3.67 4.85
N GLU A 253 29.25 3.48 5.55
CA GLU A 253 28.92 4.22 6.77
C GLU A 253 29.71 3.69 7.96
N ASN A 254 30.17 4.61 8.80
CA ASN A 254 30.92 4.31 10.01
C ASN A 254 30.42 5.21 11.16
N MET A 255 29.73 4.61 12.12
CA MET A 255 29.13 5.27 13.28
C MET A 255 29.99 5.02 14.52
N LYS A 256 30.74 6.03 14.95
CA LYS A 256 31.52 5.98 16.19
C LYS A 256 30.61 5.95 17.42
N GLN A 257 30.91 5.05 18.35
CA GLN A 257 30.14 4.88 19.58
C GLN A 257 30.94 5.34 20.81
N SER A 258 30.37 6.29 21.55
CA SER A 258 31.02 6.82 22.76
C SER A 258 30.79 5.92 23.98
N ALA A 259 29.63 5.26 24.08
CA ALA A 259 29.27 4.43 25.22
C ALA A 259 29.78 2.99 25.11
N VAL A 260 30.19 2.40 26.24
CA VAL A 260 30.67 1.01 26.35
C VAL A 260 29.58 -0.03 26.07
N SER A 261 28.32 0.33 26.31
CA SER A 261 27.13 -0.39 25.90
C SER A 261 26.10 0.60 25.37
N GLY A 262 25.26 0.16 24.44
CA GLY A 262 24.23 1.00 23.85
C GLY A 262 23.40 0.26 22.81
N GLU A 263 22.40 0.97 22.31
CA GLU A 263 21.48 0.48 21.30
C GLU A 263 21.22 1.56 20.24
N VAL A 264 21.05 1.15 18.99
CA VAL A 264 20.67 2.03 17.88
C VAL A 264 19.65 1.34 16.99
N ALA A 265 18.55 2.03 16.69
CA ALA A 265 17.53 1.53 15.77
C ALA A 265 17.98 1.70 14.32
N VAL A 266 17.73 0.68 13.50
CA VAL A 266 18.00 0.67 12.05
C VAL A 266 16.78 0.20 11.28
N LYS A 267 16.59 0.74 10.07
CA LYS A 267 15.49 0.38 9.17
C LYS A 267 16.04 0.12 7.75
N PRO A 268 16.72 -1.01 7.52
CA PRO A 268 17.28 -1.32 6.22
C PRO A 268 16.19 -1.71 5.21
N ILE A 269 16.39 -1.35 3.94
CA ILE A 269 15.48 -1.71 2.82
C ILE A 269 15.93 -2.97 2.07
N GLU A 270 17.10 -3.49 2.41
CA GLU A 270 17.66 -4.74 1.90
C GLU A 270 18.38 -5.48 3.03
N THR A 271 18.56 -6.79 2.90
CA THR A 271 19.30 -7.57 3.91
C THR A 271 20.70 -6.98 4.10
N THR A 272 20.95 -6.47 5.31
CA THR A 272 22.13 -5.66 5.60
C THR A 272 22.94 -6.30 6.72
N THR A 273 24.25 -6.42 6.51
CA THR A 273 25.19 -6.87 7.53
C THR A 273 25.88 -5.68 8.18
N TYR A 274 25.79 -5.59 9.50
CA TYR A 274 26.43 -4.59 10.31
C TYR A 274 27.70 -5.15 10.92
N GLY A 275 28.82 -4.48 10.66
CA GLY A 275 30.10 -4.75 11.30
C GLY A 275 30.22 -3.97 12.60
N PHE A 276 30.99 -4.50 13.54
CA PHE A 276 31.35 -3.85 14.78
C PHE A 276 32.85 -4.01 15.01
N GLN A 277 33.52 -2.93 15.38
CA GLN A 277 34.90 -2.93 15.79
C GLN A 277 35.03 -2.18 17.11
N ALA A 278 35.76 -2.76 18.06
CA ALA A 278 36.13 -2.07 19.29
C ALA A 278 37.60 -2.32 19.62
N SER A 279 38.31 -1.28 20.07
CA SER A 279 39.75 -1.31 20.29
C SER A 279 40.13 -0.64 21.61
N GLY A 280 41.23 -1.09 22.20
CA GLY A 280 41.79 -0.58 23.45
C GLY A 280 43.25 -1.04 23.61
N PRO A 281 43.89 -0.76 24.77
CA PRO A 281 45.29 -1.14 24.99
C PRO A 281 45.55 -2.65 24.86
N GLY A 282 44.54 -3.48 25.11
CA GLY A 282 44.62 -4.94 24.99
C GLY A 282 44.44 -5.50 23.57
N GLY A 283 44.29 -4.64 22.57
CA GLY A 283 44.10 -5.02 21.17
C GLY A 283 42.76 -4.55 20.62
N SER A 284 42.27 -5.26 19.60
CA SER A 284 41.00 -4.97 18.92
C SER A 284 40.17 -6.23 18.73
N VAL A 285 38.84 -6.10 18.80
CA VAL A 285 37.87 -7.16 18.51
C VAL A 285 36.90 -6.71 17.44
N THR A 286 36.47 -7.65 16.60
CA THR A 286 35.40 -7.44 15.63
C THR A 286 34.24 -8.40 15.90
N SER A 287 33.02 -7.95 15.59
CA SER A 287 31.78 -8.74 15.62
C SER A 287 30.91 -8.29 14.45
N SER A 288 29.94 -9.10 14.05
CA SER A 288 28.96 -8.70 13.04
C SER A 288 27.61 -9.34 13.29
N THR A 289 26.57 -8.70 12.78
CA THR A 289 25.21 -9.21 12.81
C THR A 289 24.48 -8.83 11.53
N THR A 290 23.50 -9.64 11.11
CA THR A 290 22.77 -9.42 9.86
C THR A 290 21.30 -9.23 10.16
N VAL A 291 20.74 -8.12 9.66
CA VAL A 291 19.30 -7.87 9.64
C VAL A 291 18.78 -8.31 8.28
N ASN A 292 17.96 -9.36 8.27
CA ASN A 292 17.38 -9.92 7.06
C ASN A 292 16.02 -9.27 6.80
N VAL A 293 15.83 -8.78 5.58
CA VAL A 293 14.61 -8.07 5.17
C VAL A 293 13.78 -8.99 4.28
N ASN A 294 12.61 -9.39 4.76
CA ASN A 294 11.63 -10.07 3.93
C ASN A 294 11.00 -9.06 2.95
N THR A 295 11.33 -9.20 1.66
CA THR A 295 10.79 -8.34 0.61
C THR A 295 9.55 -8.92 -0.06
N ALA A 296 9.21 -10.19 0.18
CA ALA A 296 8.13 -10.86 -0.52
C ALA A 296 6.76 -10.25 -0.14
N VAL A 297 6.03 -9.78 -1.15
CA VAL A 297 4.64 -9.35 -1.04
C VAL A 297 3.74 -10.54 -1.33
N GLN A 298 2.65 -10.71 -0.59
CA GLN A 298 1.64 -11.72 -0.88
C GLN A 298 0.26 -11.07 -0.96
N GLY A 299 -0.29 -11.04 -2.16
CA GLY A 299 -1.63 -10.54 -2.46
C GLY A 299 -2.66 -11.66 -2.51
N SER A 300 -3.92 -11.32 -2.24
CA SER A 300 -5.09 -12.12 -2.57
C SER A 300 -6.18 -11.23 -3.13
N LEU A 301 -6.92 -11.71 -4.12
CA LEU A 301 -8.06 -11.01 -4.72
C LEU A 301 -9.16 -12.01 -5.03
N GLN A 302 -10.36 -11.75 -4.53
CA GLN A 302 -11.53 -12.62 -4.70
C GLN A 302 -12.76 -11.80 -5.07
N ALA A 303 -13.70 -12.42 -5.78
CA ALA A 303 -14.99 -11.85 -6.14
C ALA A 303 -16.12 -12.80 -5.74
N SER A 304 -17.14 -12.30 -5.05
CA SER A 304 -18.28 -13.12 -4.64
C SER A 304 -19.61 -12.34 -4.75
N PRO A 305 -20.58 -12.82 -5.54
CA PRO A 305 -20.48 -13.94 -6.49
C PRO A 305 -19.59 -13.59 -7.69
N GLN A 306 -19.06 -14.61 -8.39
CA GLN A 306 -18.21 -14.41 -9.59
C GLN A 306 -19.04 -14.27 -10.89
N GLU A 307 -20.35 -14.47 -10.82
CA GLU A 307 -21.29 -14.17 -11.90
C GLU A 307 -22.39 -13.26 -11.36
N ILE A 308 -22.65 -12.17 -12.09
CA ILE A 308 -23.71 -11.21 -11.77
C ILE A 308 -24.57 -10.93 -12.99
N ARG A 309 -25.83 -10.60 -12.72
CA ARG A 309 -26.88 -10.53 -13.73
C ARG A 309 -27.22 -9.08 -14.10
N TYR A 310 -27.59 -8.85 -15.35
CA TYR A 310 -28.05 -7.55 -15.85
C TYR A 310 -29.24 -7.72 -16.79
N ARG A 311 -30.35 -7.02 -16.53
CA ARG A 311 -31.50 -6.97 -17.45
C ARG A 311 -31.98 -5.54 -17.62
N ARG A 312 -32.07 -5.07 -18.87
CA ARG A 312 -32.64 -3.77 -19.23
C ARG A 312 -33.70 -3.95 -20.33
N ILE A 313 -34.81 -3.24 -20.20
CA ILE A 313 -35.82 -3.11 -21.28
C ILE A 313 -35.94 -1.63 -21.63
N GLY A 314 -35.63 -1.27 -22.87
CA GLY A 314 -35.52 0.13 -23.30
C GLY A 314 -34.55 0.91 -22.41
N ASP A 315 -35.06 1.93 -21.72
CA ASP A 315 -34.32 2.78 -20.78
C ASP A 315 -34.36 2.29 -19.33
N LYS A 316 -35.12 1.24 -19.01
CA LYS A 316 -35.34 0.78 -17.63
C LYS A 316 -34.49 -0.44 -17.29
N VAL A 317 -33.63 -0.28 -16.28
CA VAL A 317 -32.87 -1.38 -15.68
C VAL A 317 -33.76 -2.11 -14.69
N LEU A 318 -34.04 -3.39 -14.96
CA LEU A 318 -34.89 -4.25 -14.13
C LEU A 318 -34.08 -5.13 -13.17
N GLU A 319 -32.88 -5.55 -13.58
CA GLU A 319 -31.98 -6.36 -12.78
C GLU A 319 -30.57 -5.78 -12.90
N GLN A 320 -29.92 -5.51 -11.77
CA GLN A 320 -28.54 -5.05 -11.72
C GLN A 320 -27.84 -5.71 -10.53
N GLY A 321 -27.26 -6.88 -10.77
CA GLY A 321 -26.53 -7.64 -9.77
C GLY A 321 -25.24 -6.93 -9.33
N SER A 322 -24.73 -7.35 -8.18
CA SER A 322 -23.49 -6.83 -7.60
C SER A 322 -22.57 -7.96 -7.15
N SER A 323 -21.26 -7.71 -7.17
CA SER A 323 -20.23 -8.62 -6.65
C SER A 323 -19.35 -7.89 -5.66
N ASN A 324 -19.03 -8.53 -4.54
CA ASN A 324 -18.07 -7.99 -3.59
C ASN A 324 -16.66 -8.47 -3.96
N LEU A 325 -15.81 -7.51 -4.32
CA LEU A 325 -14.38 -7.72 -4.42
C LEU A 325 -13.77 -7.62 -3.02
N THR A 326 -12.99 -8.61 -2.62
CA THR A 326 -12.25 -8.61 -1.34
C THR A 326 -10.79 -8.89 -1.62
N TRP A 327 -9.89 -8.14 -1.01
CA TRP A 327 -8.46 -8.31 -1.19
C TRP A 327 -7.66 -8.11 0.09
N SER A 328 -6.48 -8.71 0.09
CA SER A 328 -5.47 -8.55 1.12
C SER A 328 -4.09 -8.50 0.51
N ALA A 329 -3.18 -7.73 1.08
CA ALA A 329 -1.79 -7.65 0.64
C ALA A 329 -0.86 -7.56 1.86
N SER A 330 -0.27 -8.68 2.25
CA SER A 330 0.69 -8.72 3.36
C SER A 330 2.06 -8.25 2.91
N ASN A 331 2.78 -7.56 3.81
CA ASN A 331 4.11 -7.01 3.55
C ASN A 331 4.16 -6.02 2.36
N ALA A 332 3.00 -5.43 2.01
CA ALA A 332 2.86 -4.35 1.03
C ALA A 332 2.66 -3.01 1.75
N SER A 333 3.22 -1.94 1.19
CA SER A 333 2.95 -0.56 1.62
C SER A 333 1.96 0.16 0.69
N THR A 334 1.75 -0.36 -0.52
CA THR A 334 0.83 0.19 -1.52
C THR A 334 0.06 -0.92 -2.23
N ALA A 335 -1.17 -0.61 -2.65
CA ALA A 335 -2.01 -1.48 -3.46
C ALA A 335 -2.86 -0.67 -4.45
N SER A 336 -3.13 -1.24 -5.61
CA SER A 336 -4.01 -0.68 -6.65
C SER A 336 -4.77 -1.81 -7.31
N ILE A 337 -6.04 -1.59 -7.68
CA ILE A 337 -6.83 -2.53 -8.47
C ILE A 337 -7.17 -1.85 -9.79
N ASP A 338 -6.75 -2.38 -10.92
CA ASP A 338 -7.26 -1.94 -12.22
C ASP A 338 -8.67 -2.52 -12.44
N PRO A 339 -9.72 -1.75 -12.76
CA PRO A 339 -9.73 -0.31 -13.09
C PRO A 339 -10.11 0.66 -11.95
N LEU A 340 -10.16 0.19 -10.70
CA LEU A 340 -10.55 1.00 -9.53
C LEU A 340 -9.51 2.06 -9.12
N GLY A 341 -8.24 1.87 -9.48
CA GLY A 341 -7.13 2.73 -9.06
C GLY A 341 -6.55 2.37 -7.68
N PRO A 342 -5.91 3.32 -6.98
CA PRO A 342 -5.28 3.09 -5.68
C PRO A 342 -6.29 2.66 -4.61
N VAL A 343 -5.92 1.65 -3.82
CA VAL A 343 -6.74 1.11 -2.74
C VAL A 343 -5.92 0.89 -1.48
N LYS A 344 -6.59 0.69 -0.34
CA LYS A 344 -5.92 0.20 0.88
C LYS A 344 -5.39 -1.22 0.65
N THR A 345 -4.36 -1.62 1.39
CA THR A 345 -3.74 -2.96 1.25
C THR A 345 -4.67 -4.10 1.64
N ASN A 346 -5.67 -3.86 2.49
CA ASN A 346 -6.69 -4.84 2.87
C ASN A 346 -8.04 -4.12 2.95
N ASP A 347 -8.98 -4.51 2.10
CA ASP A 347 -10.32 -3.91 2.08
C ASP A 347 -11.30 -4.78 1.26
N ASN A 348 -12.54 -4.30 1.15
CA ASN A 348 -13.53 -4.82 0.21
C ASN A 348 -14.23 -3.67 -0.55
N HIS A 349 -14.77 -3.99 -1.73
CA HIS A 349 -15.53 -3.05 -2.56
C HIS A 349 -16.59 -3.76 -3.39
N SER A 350 -17.83 -3.27 -3.32
CA SER A 350 -18.95 -3.78 -4.13
C SER A 350 -18.93 -3.15 -5.53
N VAL A 351 -18.93 -3.99 -6.57
CA VAL A 351 -19.05 -3.58 -7.97
C VAL A 351 -20.40 -4.00 -8.55
N MET A 352 -20.99 -3.16 -9.39
CA MET A 352 -22.29 -3.40 -10.03
C MET A 352 -22.11 -3.94 -11.46
N ALA A 353 -23.09 -4.71 -11.94
CA ALA A 353 -23.15 -5.11 -13.34
C ALA A 353 -23.35 -3.89 -14.24
N VAL A 354 -22.33 -3.56 -15.03
CA VAL A 354 -22.38 -2.49 -16.05
C VAL A 354 -21.80 -3.06 -17.34
N PRO A 355 -22.65 -3.61 -18.22
CA PRO A 355 -22.21 -4.13 -19.52
C PRO A 355 -21.64 -3.01 -20.40
N LYS A 356 -20.61 -3.34 -21.20
CA LYS A 356 -20.07 -2.46 -22.25
C LYS A 356 -21.02 -2.42 -23.44
N GLN A 357 -21.68 -3.53 -23.75
CA GLN A 357 -22.71 -3.61 -24.78
C GLN A 357 -23.85 -2.62 -24.48
N GLN A 358 -24.25 -1.86 -25.51
CA GLN A 358 -25.38 -0.95 -25.43
C GLN A 358 -26.54 -1.33 -26.36
N ASN A 359 -26.28 -2.16 -27.37
CA ASN A 359 -27.28 -2.63 -28.33
C ASN A 359 -28.11 -3.76 -27.73
N ASP A 360 -29.32 -3.93 -28.26
CA ASP A 360 -30.20 -5.04 -27.89
C ASP A 360 -29.57 -6.39 -28.21
N GLY A 361 -29.76 -7.35 -27.30
CA GLY A 361 -29.23 -8.71 -27.41
C GLY A 361 -28.87 -9.32 -26.05
N PRO A 362 -28.46 -10.60 -26.05
CA PRO A 362 -27.94 -11.25 -24.85
C PRO A 362 -26.64 -10.58 -24.39
N VAL A 363 -26.52 -10.34 -23.08
CA VAL A 363 -25.29 -9.86 -22.44
C VAL A 363 -24.53 -11.06 -21.92
N ASN A 364 -23.26 -11.17 -22.29
CA ASN A 364 -22.32 -12.15 -21.76
C ASN A 364 -20.90 -11.60 -21.85
N GLU A 365 -20.50 -10.87 -20.82
CA GLU A 365 -19.23 -10.14 -20.77
C GLU A 365 -18.38 -10.59 -19.59
N VAL A 366 -17.07 -10.40 -19.71
CA VAL A 366 -16.11 -10.64 -18.63
C VAL A 366 -15.43 -9.32 -18.30
N GLN A 367 -15.54 -8.90 -17.04
CA GLN A 367 -14.80 -7.78 -16.47
C GLN A 367 -13.66 -8.32 -15.61
N THR A 368 -12.43 -7.96 -15.97
CA THR A 368 -11.24 -8.37 -15.23
C THR A 368 -10.87 -7.29 -14.22
N TYR A 369 -10.43 -7.73 -13.04
CA TYR A 369 -9.83 -6.89 -12.01
C TYR A 369 -8.42 -7.41 -11.71
N VAL A 370 -7.45 -6.50 -11.66
CA VAL A 370 -6.04 -6.84 -11.41
C VAL A 370 -5.55 -6.06 -10.20
N LEU A 371 -5.31 -6.75 -9.09
CA LEU A 371 -4.65 -6.20 -7.92
C LEU A 371 -3.14 -6.19 -8.16
N THR A 372 -2.49 -5.06 -7.93
CA THR A 372 -1.04 -4.92 -7.86
C THR A 372 -0.66 -4.35 -6.50
N ALA A 373 0.13 -5.08 -5.73
CA ALA A 373 0.62 -4.68 -4.42
C ALA A 373 2.15 -4.58 -4.40
N LYS A 374 2.70 -3.55 -3.76
CA LYS A 374 4.15 -3.27 -3.74
C LYS A 374 4.63 -2.78 -2.38
N ASN A 375 5.92 -2.97 -2.09
CA ASN A 375 6.61 -2.38 -0.94
C ASN A 375 7.85 -1.58 -1.33
N GLU A 376 8.40 -0.82 -0.37
CA GLU A 376 9.56 0.05 -0.56
C GLU A 376 10.89 -0.73 -0.75
N CYS A 377 10.91 -2.02 -0.41
CA CYS A 377 12.05 -2.92 -0.54
C CYS A 377 12.10 -3.63 -1.91
N GLY A 378 11.33 -3.17 -2.89
CA GLY A 378 11.30 -3.71 -4.26
C GLY A 378 10.39 -4.92 -4.46
N GLY A 379 9.70 -5.39 -3.43
CA GLY A 379 8.73 -6.48 -3.52
C GLY A 379 7.46 -6.08 -4.27
N SER A 380 6.91 -7.01 -5.05
CA SER A 380 5.66 -6.82 -5.78
C SER A 380 4.93 -8.15 -5.94
N ASP A 381 3.59 -8.12 -5.89
CA ASP A 381 2.73 -9.24 -6.26
C ASP A 381 1.51 -8.74 -7.05
N THR A 382 1.00 -9.59 -7.95
CA THR A 382 -0.13 -9.29 -8.82
C THR A 382 -1.14 -10.42 -8.80
N GLN A 383 -2.41 -10.11 -8.53
CA GLN A 383 -3.52 -11.07 -8.51
C GLN A 383 -4.61 -10.65 -9.48
N THR A 384 -5.19 -11.60 -10.20
CA THR A 384 -6.21 -11.34 -11.23
C THR A 384 -7.47 -12.14 -10.95
N ILE A 385 -8.63 -11.49 -11.01
CA ILE A 385 -9.94 -12.14 -10.95
C ILE A 385 -10.79 -11.67 -12.13
N SER A 386 -11.65 -12.57 -12.63
CA SER A 386 -12.59 -12.29 -13.72
C SER A 386 -14.02 -12.43 -13.22
N LEU A 387 -14.79 -11.36 -13.35
CA LEU A 387 -16.21 -11.28 -13.01
C LEU A 387 -17.04 -11.42 -14.28
N ARG A 388 -17.97 -12.37 -14.32
CA ARG A 388 -18.86 -12.58 -15.47
C ARG A 388 -20.15 -11.79 -15.30
N ILE A 389 -20.54 -11.05 -16.33
CA ILE A 389 -21.80 -10.31 -16.40
C ILE A 389 -22.70 -10.97 -17.45
N THR A 390 -23.84 -11.51 -17.02
CA THR A 390 -24.78 -12.22 -17.90
C THR A 390 -26.18 -11.59 -17.89
N GLY A 391 -26.94 -11.74 -18.98
CA GLY A 391 -28.35 -11.31 -19.02
C GLY A 391 -28.77 -10.78 -20.39
N SER A 392 -29.47 -9.65 -20.45
CA SER A 392 -30.05 -9.13 -21.70
C SER A 392 -30.27 -7.61 -21.71
N ILE A 393 -30.16 -7.04 -22.90
CA ILE A 393 -30.69 -5.72 -23.25
C ILE A 393 -31.81 -5.96 -24.26
N GLU A 394 -33.02 -5.54 -23.94
CA GLU A 394 -34.21 -5.82 -24.73
C GLU A 394 -34.84 -4.50 -25.23
N PRO A 395 -35.38 -4.46 -26.47
CA PRO A 395 -36.13 -3.30 -26.95
C PRO A 395 -37.43 -3.13 -26.15
N ILE A 396 -38.01 -1.94 -26.20
CA ILE A 396 -39.35 -1.70 -25.66
C ILE A 396 -40.34 -2.61 -26.42
N PRO A 397 -41.12 -3.47 -25.74
CA PRO A 397 -42.07 -4.35 -26.40
C PRO A 397 -43.13 -3.55 -27.17
N GLU A 398 -43.39 -3.92 -28.43
CA GLU A 398 -44.48 -3.31 -29.19
C GLU A 398 -45.84 -3.89 -28.78
N VAL A 399 -46.84 -3.02 -28.68
CA VAL A 399 -48.24 -3.43 -28.52
C VAL A 399 -48.92 -3.29 -29.87
N GLY A 400 -49.27 -4.40 -30.50
CA GLY A 400 -50.03 -4.39 -31.76
C GLY A 400 -51.44 -3.85 -31.53
N LEU A 401 -51.66 -2.56 -31.76
CA LEU A 401 -52.96 -1.89 -31.57
C LEU A 401 -53.74 -1.86 -32.89
N ALA A 402 -54.83 -2.63 -32.96
CA ALA A 402 -55.76 -2.64 -34.08
C ALA A 402 -57.20 -2.49 -33.56
N SER A 403 -57.97 -1.65 -34.25
CA SER A 403 -59.38 -1.46 -33.91
C SER A 403 -60.14 -2.68 -34.36
N VAL A 404 -61.10 -3.12 -33.55
CA VAL A 404 -61.95 -4.27 -33.90
C VAL A 404 -63.32 -3.83 -34.35
N PHE A 405 -63.85 -4.51 -35.36
CA PHE A 405 -65.11 -4.14 -36.00
C PHE A 405 -66.23 -5.12 -35.64
N PHE A 406 -67.46 -4.61 -35.61
CA PHE A 406 -68.65 -5.36 -35.20
C PHE A 406 -69.73 -5.39 -36.29
N PRO A 407 -70.47 -6.50 -36.42
CA PRO A 407 -71.68 -6.55 -37.23
C PRO A 407 -72.71 -5.53 -36.76
N THR A 408 -73.64 -5.20 -37.65
CA THR A 408 -74.77 -4.31 -37.34
C THR A 408 -75.57 -4.83 -36.15
N GLY A 409 -75.89 -3.96 -35.20
CA GLY A 409 -76.71 -4.27 -34.01
C GLY A 409 -76.02 -5.06 -32.89
N HIS A 410 -74.79 -5.54 -33.08
CA HIS A 410 -74.15 -6.47 -32.14
C HIS A 410 -73.02 -5.83 -31.30
N PRO A 411 -72.81 -6.30 -30.05
CA PRO A 411 -73.61 -7.30 -29.32
C PRO A 411 -74.99 -6.79 -28.89
N ASP A 412 -76.00 -7.66 -28.95
CA ASP A 412 -77.36 -7.36 -28.45
C ASP A 412 -77.46 -7.62 -26.93
N GLU A 413 -78.56 -7.23 -26.30
CA GLU A 413 -78.74 -7.38 -24.84
C GLU A 413 -78.92 -8.84 -24.39
N ARG A 414 -79.43 -9.70 -25.27
CA ARG A 414 -79.66 -11.12 -25.00
C ARG A 414 -78.41 -11.95 -25.22
N HIS A 415 -77.49 -11.46 -26.05
CA HIS A 415 -76.23 -12.10 -26.44
C HIS A 415 -75.05 -11.13 -26.35
N PRO A 416 -74.64 -10.75 -25.12
CA PRO A 416 -73.45 -9.92 -24.92
C PRO A 416 -72.16 -10.56 -25.45
N GLU A 417 -72.12 -11.89 -25.62
CA GLU A 417 -71.00 -12.67 -26.14
C GLU A 417 -70.83 -12.63 -27.67
N ALA A 418 -71.84 -12.19 -28.41
CA ALA A 418 -71.86 -12.23 -29.87
C ALA A 418 -71.07 -11.08 -30.54
N GLY A 419 -70.91 -11.14 -31.86
CA GLY A 419 -70.41 -10.03 -32.68
C GLY A 419 -68.89 -9.85 -32.75
N LEU A 420 -68.11 -10.48 -31.87
CA LEU A 420 -66.65 -10.51 -31.96
C LEU A 420 -66.19 -11.72 -32.78
N VAL A 421 -66.09 -11.54 -34.10
CA VAL A 421 -65.74 -12.61 -35.06
C VAL A 421 -64.27 -13.03 -34.97
N GLN A 422 -63.91 -14.19 -35.54
CA GLN A 422 -62.61 -14.85 -35.36
C GLN A 422 -61.43 -13.97 -35.81
N SER A 423 -61.53 -13.28 -36.94
CA SER A 423 -60.48 -12.35 -37.39
C SER A 423 -60.21 -11.22 -36.38
N GLN A 424 -61.24 -10.74 -35.69
CA GLN A 424 -61.11 -9.69 -34.68
C GLN A 424 -60.55 -10.25 -33.36
N GLN A 425 -60.93 -11.48 -33.02
CA GLN A 425 -60.33 -12.23 -31.91
C GLN A 425 -58.82 -12.43 -32.11
N ALA A 426 -58.37 -12.71 -33.34
CA ALA A 426 -56.95 -12.86 -33.65
C ALA A 426 -56.15 -11.55 -33.47
N LEU A 427 -56.73 -10.42 -33.87
CA LEU A 427 -56.13 -9.09 -33.62
C LEU A 427 -55.98 -8.82 -32.12
N LEU A 428 -57.04 -9.07 -31.34
CA LEU A 428 -57.01 -8.91 -29.88
C LEU A 428 -56.03 -9.86 -29.19
N ALA A 429 -55.82 -11.08 -29.72
CA ALA A 429 -54.81 -11.99 -29.23
C ALA A 429 -53.39 -11.44 -29.40
N GLN A 430 -53.10 -10.79 -30.54
CA GLN A 430 -51.82 -10.10 -30.75
C GLN A 430 -51.67 -8.90 -29.82
N THR A 431 -52.72 -8.08 -29.66
CA THR A 431 -52.73 -6.96 -28.71
C THR A 431 -52.48 -7.44 -27.28
N ALA A 432 -53.16 -8.49 -26.84
CA ALA A 432 -53.00 -9.06 -25.50
C ALA A 432 -51.58 -9.60 -25.27
N ALA A 433 -51.00 -10.29 -26.25
CA ALA A 433 -49.64 -10.80 -26.15
C ALA A 433 -48.61 -9.68 -26.05
N GLY A 434 -48.72 -8.65 -26.90
CA GLY A 434 -47.84 -7.47 -26.86
C GLY A 434 -48.00 -6.68 -25.57
N PHE A 435 -49.24 -6.43 -25.13
CA PHE A 435 -49.51 -5.67 -23.91
C PHE A 435 -49.00 -6.37 -22.65
N LYS A 436 -49.14 -7.70 -22.54
CA LYS A 436 -48.56 -8.46 -21.40
C LYS A 436 -47.04 -8.30 -21.30
N LYS A 437 -46.32 -8.32 -22.44
CA LYS A 437 -44.88 -8.03 -22.47
C LYS A 437 -44.59 -6.58 -22.14
N TYR A 438 -45.38 -5.64 -22.66
CA TYR A 438 -45.24 -4.22 -22.39
C TYR A 438 -45.39 -3.89 -20.90
N LEU A 439 -46.21 -4.63 -20.16
CA LEU A 439 -46.33 -4.48 -18.70
C LEU A 439 -45.06 -4.83 -17.93
N GLU A 440 -44.12 -5.60 -18.51
CA GLU A 440 -42.77 -5.78 -17.93
C GLU A 440 -41.95 -4.48 -17.99
N TYR A 441 -42.14 -3.68 -19.04
CA TYR A 441 -41.51 -2.37 -19.22
C TYR A 441 -42.23 -1.28 -18.43
N ASP A 442 -43.55 -1.17 -18.55
CA ASP A 442 -44.38 -0.21 -17.82
C ASP A 442 -45.51 -0.90 -17.05
N PRO A 443 -45.26 -1.28 -15.78
CA PRO A 443 -46.28 -1.89 -14.93
C PRO A 443 -47.48 -0.98 -14.65
N LYS A 444 -47.43 0.32 -14.98
CA LYS A 444 -48.55 1.26 -14.79
C LYS A 444 -49.39 1.45 -16.05
N ALA A 445 -48.95 0.94 -17.20
CA ALA A 445 -49.67 1.06 -18.46
C ALA A 445 -51.07 0.41 -18.37
N ARG A 446 -52.00 0.93 -19.15
CA ARG A 446 -53.39 0.43 -19.25
C ARG A 446 -53.92 0.55 -20.68
N LEU A 447 -54.88 -0.29 -21.02
CA LEU A 447 -55.63 -0.21 -22.29
C LEU A 447 -56.96 0.50 -22.03
N SER A 448 -57.22 1.58 -22.75
CA SER A 448 -58.55 2.19 -22.83
C SER A 448 -59.28 1.66 -24.06
N VAL A 449 -60.33 0.89 -23.83
CA VAL A 449 -61.15 0.21 -24.84
C VAL A 449 -62.38 1.05 -25.12
N VAL A 450 -62.40 1.71 -26.27
CA VAL A 450 -63.34 2.78 -26.62
C VAL A 450 -64.36 2.28 -27.63
N GLY A 451 -65.59 2.04 -27.19
CA GLY A 451 -66.68 1.59 -28.05
C GLY A 451 -67.32 2.71 -28.85
N ASN A 452 -67.55 2.45 -30.13
CA ASN A 452 -68.21 3.35 -31.07
C ASN A 452 -69.40 2.68 -31.77
N THR A 453 -70.31 3.50 -32.29
CA THR A 453 -71.42 3.10 -33.15
C THR A 453 -71.55 4.02 -34.35
N ASP A 454 -72.16 3.51 -35.42
CA ASP A 454 -72.64 4.37 -36.50
C ASP A 454 -73.84 5.24 -36.09
N GLU A 455 -74.22 6.15 -36.97
CA GLU A 455 -75.16 7.24 -36.67
C GLU A 455 -76.65 6.85 -36.68
N ARG A 456 -76.99 5.60 -37.06
CA ARG A 456 -78.35 5.19 -37.46
C ARG A 456 -79.39 5.24 -36.34
N ASP A 457 -78.99 5.09 -35.08
CA ASP A 457 -79.89 5.16 -33.91
C ASP A 457 -79.61 6.40 -33.03
N SER A 458 -80.52 6.71 -32.12
CA SER A 458 -80.39 7.73 -31.08
C SER A 458 -79.20 7.47 -30.14
N ASN A 459 -78.61 8.54 -29.59
CA ASN A 459 -77.51 8.41 -28.61
C ASN A 459 -77.92 7.55 -27.40
N ALA A 460 -79.17 7.66 -26.94
CA ALA A 460 -79.70 6.89 -25.82
C ALA A 460 -79.63 5.37 -26.06
N ARG A 461 -79.71 4.90 -27.31
CA ARG A 461 -79.57 3.48 -27.68
C ARG A 461 -78.14 3.11 -28.09
N ASN A 462 -77.45 4.02 -28.77
CA ASN A 462 -76.08 3.81 -29.23
C ASN A 462 -75.05 3.80 -28.09
N LYS A 463 -75.26 4.58 -27.02
CA LYS A 463 -74.33 4.60 -25.88
C LYS A 463 -74.28 3.24 -25.15
N PRO A 464 -75.40 2.59 -24.76
CA PRO A 464 -75.38 1.22 -24.24
C PRO A 464 -74.79 0.19 -25.21
N LEU A 465 -75.08 0.30 -26.52
CA LEU A 465 -74.51 -0.61 -27.53
C LEU A 465 -72.98 -0.48 -27.59
N SER A 466 -72.45 0.74 -27.58
CA SER A 466 -71.00 0.96 -27.54
C SER A 466 -70.36 0.42 -26.25
N GLN A 467 -71.05 0.53 -25.10
CA GLN A 467 -70.58 -0.05 -23.84
C GLN A 467 -70.51 -1.57 -23.93
N ARG A 468 -71.52 -2.24 -24.50
CA ARG A 468 -71.50 -3.70 -24.71
C ARG A 468 -70.36 -4.13 -25.62
N ARG A 469 -70.08 -3.38 -26.69
CA ARG A 469 -68.91 -3.64 -27.56
C ARG A 469 -67.59 -3.52 -26.79
N ALA A 470 -67.42 -2.46 -26.02
CA ALA A 470 -66.22 -2.26 -25.21
C ALA A 470 -66.05 -3.37 -24.16
N ASN A 471 -67.14 -3.75 -23.47
CA ASN A 471 -67.15 -4.86 -22.51
C ASN A 471 -66.77 -6.18 -23.20
N ARG A 472 -67.34 -6.48 -24.37
CA ARG A 472 -67.04 -7.72 -25.10
C ARG A 472 -65.56 -7.85 -25.45
N VAL A 473 -64.93 -6.74 -25.85
CA VAL A 473 -63.49 -6.67 -26.11
C VAL A 473 -62.69 -6.82 -24.82
N LYS A 474 -63.08 -6.12 -23.74
CA LYS A 474 -62.46 -6.25 -22.41
C LYS A 474 -62.50 -7.71 -21.93
N ASP A 475 -63.67 -8.34 -21.92
CA ASP A 475 -63.86 -9.71 -21.45
C ASP A 475 -63.00 -10.69 -22.26
N TYR A 476 -62.87 -10.47 -23.56
CA TYR A 476 -62.00 -11.29 -24.40
C TYR A 476 -60.52 -11.09 -24.07
N LEU A 477 -60.04 -9.84 -23.92
CA LEU A 477 -58.66 -9.56 -23.51
C LEU A 477 -58.33 -10.14 -22.13
N VAL A 478 -59.29 -10.07 -21.18
CA VAL A 478 -59.17 -10.71 -19.86
C VAL A 478 -59.07 -12.23 -19.99
N SER A 479 -59.88 -12.85 -20.86
CA SER A 479 -59.79 -14.29 -21.12
C SER A 479 -58.44 -14.74 -21.69
N LEU A 480 -57.69 -13.82 -22.33
CA LEU A 480 -56.33 -14.03 -22.83
C LEU A 480 -55.24 -13.73 -21.78
N GLY A 481 -55.64 -13.41 -20.55
CA GLY A 481 -54.77 -13.18 -19.40
C GLY A 481 -54.31 -11.73 -19.20
N VAL A 482 -54.92 -10.75 -19.87
CA VAL A 482 -54.69 -9.34 -19.52
C VAL A 482 -55.37 -9.04 -18.18
N PRO A 483 -54.66 -8.50 -17.16
CA PRO A 483 -55.29 -8.23 -15.87
C PRO A 483 -56.44 -7.23 -16.02
N GLU A 484 -57.61 -7.53 -15.43
CA GLU A 484 -58.81 -6.72 -15.59
C GLU A 484 -58.60 -5.25 -15.18
N GLY A 485 -57.88 -5.01 -14.08
CA GLY A 485 -57.55 -3.66 -13.60
C GLY A 485 -56.60 -2.87 -14.53
N LYS A 486 -56.12 -3.47 -15.63
CA LYS A 486 -55.33 -2.81 -16.67
C LYS A 486 -56.17 -2.44 -17.90
N ILE A 487 -57.48 -2.64 -17.85
CA ILE A 487 -58.40 -2.32 -18.95
C ILE A 487 -59.51 -1.40 -18.44
N GLU A 488 -59.63 -0.23 -19.07
CA GLU A 488 -60.72 0.71 -18.84
C GLU A 488 -61.63 0.71 -20.08
N THR A 489 -62.95 0.69 -19.89
CA THR A 489 -63.91 0.77 -21.01
C THR A 489 -64.53 2.15 -21.09
N VAL A 490 -64.64 2.69 -22.29
CA VAL A 490 -65.28 3.97 -22.57
C VAL A 490 -66.36 3.78 -23.63
N ALA A 491 -67.60 4.16 -23.31
CA ALA A 491 -68.69 4.20 -24.28
C ALA A 491 -68.76 5.58 -24.94
N GLN A 492 -68.58 5.68 -26.26
CA GLN A 492 -68.75 6.93 -27.01
C GLN A 492 -70.09 6.99 -27.77
N GLY A 493 -70.75 5.85 -27.98
CA GLY A 493 -71.92 5.80 -28.87
C GLY A 493 -71.56 6.35 -30.25
N LYS A 494 -72.37 7.29 -30.75
CA LYS A 494 -72.13 7.98 -32.04
C LYS A 494 -71.58 9.41 -31.88
N GLU A 495 -70.99 9.74 -30.74
CA GLU A 495 -70.52 11.11 -30.43
C GLU A 495 -69.23 11.48 -31.18
N HIS A 496 -68.41 10.49 -31.54
CA HIS A 496 -67.13 10.70 -32.24
C HIS A 496 -67.01 9.80 -33.48
N PRO A 497 -67.89 9.98 -34.49
CA PRO A 497 -67.85 9.17 -35.70
C PRO A 497 -66.66 9.57 -36.59
N LEU A 498 -66.08 8.60 -37.27
CA LEU A 498 -65.22 8.83 -38.43
C LEU A 498 -66.09 9.36 -39.56
N ASP A 499 -65.77 10.57 -40.02
CA ASP A 499 -66.47 11.18 -41.14
C ASP A 499 -66.14 10.49 -42.47
N ALA A 500 -66.91 10.82 -43.51
CA ALA A 500 -66.74 10.26 -44.85
C ALA A 500 -65.32 10.49 -45.42
N THR A 501 -64.69 11.62 -45.13
CA THR A 501 -63.35 11.97 -45.62
C THR A 501 -62.30 11.12 -44.93
N THR A 502 -62.38 10.98 -43.61
CA THR A 502 -61.50 10.12 -42.80
C THR A 502 -61.63 8.66 -43.22
N VAL A 503 -62.87 8.16 -43.37
CA VAL A 503 -63.11 6.78 -43.83
C VAL A 503 -62.53 6.55 -45.22
N LYS A 504 -62.71 7.49 -46.16
CA LYS A 504 -62.12 7.41 -47.50
C LYS A 504 -60.60 7.32 -47.43
N SER A 505 -59.96 8.16 -46.61
CA SER A 505 -58.51 8.17 -46.43
C SER A 505 -57.99 6.87 -45.83
N LEU A 506 -58.58 6.41 -44.71
CA LEU A 506 -58.23 5.15 -44.06
C LEU A 506 -58.40 3.96 -45.00
N HIS A 507 -59.50 3.91 -45.76
CA HIS A 507 -59.75 2.83 -46.70
C HIS A 507 -58.77 2.83 -47.89
N GLN A 508 -58.34 4.00 -48.35
CA GLN A 508 -57.34 4.11 -49.42
C GLN A 508 -55.93 3.70 -48.96
N GLN A 509 -55.58 4.04 -47.71
CA GLN A 509 -54.28 3.73 -47.09
C GLN A 509 -54.19 2.30 -46.56
N ASN A 510 -55.33 1.62 -46.38
CA ASN A 510 -55.37 0.26 -45.86
C ASN A 510 -54.56 -0.70 -46.76
N PRO A 511 -53.48 -1.33 -46.26
CA PRO A 511 -52.67 -2.25 -47.05
C PRO A 511 -53.45 -3.50 -47.48
N ASN A 512 -54.52 -3.83 -46.76
CA ASN A 512 -55.40 -4.98 -47.01
C ASN A 512 -56.75 -4.55 -47.61
N LYS A 513 -56.76 -3.57 -48.52
CA LYS A 513 -57.98 -3.14 -49.21
C LYS A 513 -58.47 -4.21 -50.21
N PRO A 514 -59.79 -4.37 -50.40
CA PRO A 514 -60.32 -5.39 -51.28
C PRO A 514 -60.12 -5.00 -52.75
N ALA A 515 -59.90 -5.98 -53.63
CA ALA A 515 -59.74 -5.74 -55.08
C ALA A 515 -61.05 -5.27 -55.77
N LYS A 516 -62.20 -5.50 -55.14
CA LYS A 516 -63.53 -5.07 -55.57
C LYS A 516 -64.21 -4.30 -54.44
N SER A 517 -65.04 -3.31 -54.78
CA SER A 517 -65.85 -2.60 -53.78
C SER A 517 -66.79 -3.58 -53.06
N LEU A 518 -66.86 -3.48 -51.73
CA LEU A 518 -67.74 -4.31 -50.89
C LEU A 518 -69.21 -3.87 -50.93
N GLY A 519 -69.52 -2.67 -51.43
CA GLY A 519 -70.88 -2.16 -51.54
C GLY A 519 -70.92 -0.63 -51.67
N SER A 520 -71.97 0.01 -51.13
CA SER A 520 -72.10 1.46 -51.17
C SER A 520 -71.10 2.13 -50.23
N PHE A 521 -70.62 3.32 -50.60
CA PHE A 521 -69.68 4.07 -49.75
C PHE A 521 -70.32 4.50 -48.41
N ARG A 522 -71.64 4.72 -48.39
CA ARG A 522 -72.38 5.04 -47.16
C ARG A 522 -72.35 3.87 -46.17
N ASP A 523 -72.56 2.64 -46.65
CA ASP A 523 -72.48 1.45 -45.81
C ASP A 523 -71.07 1.22 -45.27
N LEU A 524 -70.05 1.55 -46.07
CA LEU A 524 -68.65 1.53 -45.62
C LEU A 524 -68.41 2.49 -44.45
N VAL A 525 -68.94 3.72 -44.51
CA VAL A 525 -68.84 4.69 -43.41
C VAL A 525 -69.50 4.14 -42.14
N TRP A 526 -70.66 3.49 -42.26
CA TRP A 526 -71.28 2.85 -41.10
C TRP A 526 -70.46 1.67 -40.58
N ALA A 527 -69.91 0.84 -41.46
CA ALA A 527 -69.07 -0.30 -41.07
C ALA A 527 -67.82 0.15 -40.30
N TYR A 528 -67.14 1.22 -40.75
CA TYR A 528 -66.02 1.82 -40.04
C TYR A 528 -66.39 2.37 -38.66
N ASN A 529 -67.62 2.86 -38.49
CA ASN A 529 -68.08 3.41 -37.22
C ASN A 529 -68.61 2.35 -36.24
N ARG A 530 -68.84 1.12 -36.69
CA ARG A 530 -69.10 -0.03 -35.81
C ARG A 530 -67.79 -0.64 -35.33
N ARG A 531 -67.03 0.11 -34.53
CA ARG A 531 -65.70 -0.31 -34.07
C ARG A 531 -65.50 -0.14 -32.57
N VAL A 532 -64.45 -0.78 -32.08
CA VAL A 532 -63.84 -0.49 -30.79
C VAL A 532 -62.39 -0.11 -31.04
N ASP A 533 -62.03 1.09 -30.61
CA ASP A 533 -60.65 1.57 -30.63
C ASP A 533 -59.94 1.14 -29.33
N ILE A 534 -58.65 0.82 -29.40
CA ILE A 534 -57.83 0.48 -28.23
C ILE A 534 -56.73 1.53 -28.10
N VAL A 535 -56.67 2.18 -26.95
CA VAL A 535 -55.68 3.22 -26.66
C VAL A 535 -54.72 2.75 -25.58
N LEU A 536 -53.41 2.71 -25.88
CA LEU A 536 -52.38 2.42 -24.90
C LEU A 536 -52.06 3.69 -24.08
N GLN A 537 -52.36 3.66 -22.79
CA GLN A 537 -52.08 4.76 -21.87
C GLN A 537 -50.88 4.43 -20.97
N PRO A 538 -50.08 5.44 -20.58
CA PRO A 538 -50.28 6.89 -20.81
C PRO A 538 -49.77 7.40 -22.16
N LYS A 539 -49.13 6.55 -22.98
CA LYS A 539 -48.51 6.93 -24.25
C LYS A 539 -49.48 7.60 -25.24
N GLY A 540 -50.77 7.29 -25.13
CA GLY A 540 -51.84 7.85 -25.97
C GLY A 540 -51.88 7.26 -27.38
N GLU A 541 -51.17 6.15 -27.63
CA GLU A 541 -51.20 5.49 -28.93
C GLU A 541 -52.57 4.85 -29.16
N VAL A 542 -53.19 5.23 -30.27
CA VAL A 542 -54.52 4.75 -30.66
C VAL A 542 -54.37 3.65 -31.70
N SER A 543 -55.20 2.64 -31.61
CA SER A 543 -55.28 1.56 -32.58
C SER A 543 -55.50 2.06 -34.00
N THR A 544 -54.86 1.39 -34.95
CA THR A 544 -55.13 1.62 -36.37
C THR A 544 -56.58 1.25 -36.70
N GLN A 545 -57.25 2.08 -37.49
CA GLN A 545 -58.67 1.94 -37.81
C GLN A 545 -58.90 1.33 -39.19
N TYR A 546 -58.03 0.39 -39.61
CA TYR A 546 -58.14 -0.26 -40.91
C TYR A 546 -59.20 -1.35 -40.90
N TYR A 547 -60.22 -1.18 -41.74
CA TYR A 547 -61.30 -2.14 -41.86
C TYR A 547 -60.83 -3.49 -42.44
N PRO A 548 -61.25 -4.64 -41.87
CA PRO A 548 -60.78 -5.97 -42.27
C PRO A 548 -61.49 -6.45 -43.55
N ALA A 549 -61.21 -5.83 -44.68
CA ALA A 549 -61.95 -6.07 -45.93
C ALA A 549 -61.62 -7.40 -46.64
N THR A 550 -60.51 -8.06 -46.27
CA THR A 550 -59.99 -9.28 -46.91
C THR A 550 -60.24 -10.55 -46.11
N VAL A 551 -60.83 -10.45 -44.92
CA VAL A 551 -61.13 -11.60 -44.06
C VAL A 551 -62.43 -12.27 -44.49
N ALA A 552 -62.63 -13.55 -44.14
CA ALA A 552 -63.82 -14.31 -44.53
C ALA A 552 -65.12 -13.67 -44.01
N GLU A 553 -65.06 -13.04 -42.83
CA GLU A 553 -66.21 -12.39 -42.20
C GLU A 553 -66.42 -10.94 -42.65
N ALA A 554 -65.65 -10.44 -43.63
CA ALA A 554 -65.78 -9.08 -44.14
C ALA A 554 -67.20 -8.73 -44.63
N PRO A 555 -67.94 -9.61 -45.34
CA PRO A 555 -69.32 -9.35 -45.72
C PRO A 555 -70.25 -9.17 -44.52
N LEU A 556 -70.08 -9.99 -43.47
CA LEU A 556 -70.87 -9.91 -42.24
C LEU A 556 -70.60 -8.58 -41.51
N LEU A 557 -69.32 -8.20 -41.37
CA LEU A 557 -68.93 -6.95 -40.76
C LEU A 557 -69.43 -5.74 -41.56
N PHE A 558 -69.57 -5.89 -42.89
CA PHE A 558 -69.93 -4.80 -43.80
C PHE A 558 -71.44 -4.55 -43.82
N SER A 559 -72.23 -5.63 -43.73
CA SER A 559 -73.68 -5.61 -43.86
C SER A 559 -74.36 -4.48 -43.07
N SER A 560 -75.22 -3.72 -43.74
CA SER A 560 -76.08 -2.72 -43.13
C SER A 560 -77.35 -3.33 -42.54
N GLU A 561 -77.66 -4.59 -42.85
CA GLU A 561 -78.78 -5.34 -42.29
C GLU A 561 -78.41 -5.99 -40.95
N TRP A 562 -79.42 -6.29 -40.13
CA TRP A 562 -79.23 -7.09 -38.94
C TRP A 562 -79.00 -8.55 -39.36
N PRO A 563 -77.79 -9.12 -39.18
CA PRO A 563 -77.53 -10.48 -39.63
C PRO A 563 -78.29 -11.50 -38.76
N ASP A 564 -78.51 -12.71 -39.30
CA ASP A 564 -79.17 -13.78 -38.55
C ASP A 564 -78.33 -14.15 -37.32
N ARG A 565 -78.99 -14.28 -36.17
CA ARG A 565 -78.40 -14.65 -34.88
C ARG A 565 -77.60 -15.95 -34.97
N MET A 566 -78.10 -16.96 -35.71
CA MET A 566 -77.38 -18.23 -35.86
C MET A 566 -76.11 -18.08 -36.70
N GLU A 567 -76.11 -17.19 -37.69
CA GLU A 567 -74.94 -16.89 -38.53
C GLU A 567 -73.83 -16.23 -37.70
N ILE A 568 -74.19 -15.28 -36.83
CA ILE A 568 -73.24 -14.56 -35.97
C ILE A 568 -72.67 -15.45 -34.86
N ILE A 569 -73.51 -16.29 -34.23
CA ILE A 569 -73.05 -17.23 -33.19
C ILE A 569 -72.15 -18.29 -33.84
N THR A 570 -72.54 -18.85 -34.98
CA THR A 570 -71.74 -19.88 -35.68
C THR A 570 -70.37 -19.33 -36.09
N LEU A 571 -70.31 -18.11 -36.63
CA LEU A 571 -69.05 -17.45 -37.03
C LEU A 571 -68.20 -16.98 -35.83
N ALA A 572 -68.80 -16.74 -34.67
CA ALA A 572 -68.09 -16.47 -33.43
C ALA A 572 -67.59 -17.74 -32.70
N SER A 573 -68.15 -18.92 -33.03
CA SER A 573 -67.96 -20.19 -32.31
C SER A 573 -67.09 -21.22 -33.03
N ALA A 574 -66.64 -20.96 -34.27
CA ALA A 574 -65.80 -21.88 -35.03
C ALA A 574 -64.44 -22.09 -34.32
N LYS A 575 -64.39 -23.09 -33.45
CA LYS A 575 -63.16 -23.62 -32.85
C LYS A 575 -62.38 -24.36 -33.93
N ASP A 576 -61.42 -23.67 -34.54
CA ASP A 576 -60.22 -24.33 -35.03
C ASP A 576 -59.02 -23.82 -34.23
N SER A 577 -58.26 -24.80 -33.75
CA SER A 577 -57.12 -24.74 -32.84
C SER A 577 -56.26 -23.48 -32.92
N LEU A 578 -56.02 -22.85 -31.75
CA LEU A 578 -54.91 -21.91 -31.53
C LEU A 578 -53.63 -22.45 -32.17
N PRO A 579 -52.84 -21.65 -32.91
CA PRO A 579 -51.55 -22.09 -33.39
C PRO A 579 -50.65 -22.37 -32.16
N VAL A 580 -50.31 -23.64 -32.00
CA VAL A 580 -49.23 -24.09 -31.11
C VAL A 580 -47.97 -23.36 -31.53
N GLN A 581 -47.32 -22.67 -30.60
CA GLN A 581 -45.99 -22.09 -30.81
C GLN A 581 -45.06 -23.16 -31.37
N SER A 582 -44.51 -22.92 -32.56
CA SER A 582 -43.38 -23.70 -33.05
C SER A 582 -42.23 -23.55 -32.04
N LYS A 583 -41.83 -24.68 -31.48
CA LYS A 583 -40.63 -24.84 -30.65
C LYS A 583 -39.43 -24.26 -31.43
N PRO A 584 -38.51 -23.51 -30.79
CA PRO A 584 -37.28 -23.13 -31.47
C PRO A 584 -36.48 -24.40 -31.78
N GLU A 585 -36.05 -24.56 -33.03
CA GLU A 585 -35.02 -25.54 -33.37
C GLU A 585 -33.77 -25.23 -32.56
N GLN A 586 -33.36 -26.19 -31.73
CA GLN A 586 -32.02 -26.20 -31.16
C GLN A 586 -31.03 -26.42 -32.32
N LYS A 587 -30.16 -25.43 -32.54
CA LYS A 587 -28.84 -25.63 -33.12
C LYS A 587 -27.80 -25.00 -32.21
#